data_AF-B3MJW1-F1
#
_entry.id   AF-B3MJW1-F1
#
_cell.length_a   1.000
_cell.length_b   1.000
_cell.length_c   1.000
_cell.angle_alpha   90.00
_cell.angle_beta   90.00
_cell.angle_gamma   90.00
#
_symmetry.space_group_name_H-M   'P 1'
#
loop_
_entity.id
_entity.type
_entity.pdbx_description
1 polymer ?
#
loop_
_entity_poly.entity_id
_entity_poly.type
_entity_poly.pdbx_seq_one_letter_code
_entity_poly.pdbx_strand_id
1 'polypeptide(L)' 'MSGNLGPGPGAYMLPSSFGQRGPQYSFGRRIDRKRFEKPGPGPAAYRIDKVTRYGKSDGQHFSMLERLPLRKPMPIRYQ' A
#
# COMPACT_ATOMS: atom_id res chain seq x y z
N MET A 1 8.55 -40.87 -55.90
CA MET A 1 9.51 -39.84 -55.39
C MET A 1 8.85 -38.48 -55.52
N SER A 2 9.11 -37.59 -54.56
CA SER A 2 8.60 -36.20 -54.41
C SER A 2 7.15 -36.13 -53.88
N GLY A 3 6.84 -35.80 -52.63
CA GLY A 3 7.53 -34.93 -51.68
C GLY A 3 6.94 -33.52 -51.70
N ASN A 4 5.65 -33.38 -51.35
CA ASN A 4 5.03 -32.06 -51.14
C ASN A 4 5.59 -31.45 -49.85
N LEU A 5 6.81 -30.93 -49.92
CA LEU A 5 7.59 -30.33 -48.84
C LEU A 5 7.28 -28.83 -48.68
N GLY A 6 6.00 -28.47 -48.65
CA GLY A 6 5.64 -27.07 -48.44
C GLY A 6 4.16 -26.89 -48.12
N PRO A 7 3.82 -25.94 -47.22
CA PRO A 7 2.43 -25.55 -47.04
C PRO A 7 1.87 -25.07 -48.39
N GLY A 8 0.66 -25.52 -48.74
CA GLY A 8 0.02 -25.16 -50.01
C GLY A 8 -0.17 -23.65 -50.16
N PRO A 9 -0.36 -23.13 -51.38
CA PRO A 9 -0.58 -21.71 -51.62
C PRO A 9 -1.86 -21.26 -50.90
N GLY A 10 -1.71 -20.57 -49.78
CA GLY A 10 -2.82 -20.18 -48.88
C GLY A 10 -2.66 -20.64 -47.42
N ALA A 11 -1.72 -21.54 -47.13
CA ALA A 11 -1.43 -21.98 -45.76
C ALA A 11 -0.43 -21.06 -45.01
N TYR A 12 0.01 -19.96 -45.64
CA TYR A 12 0.80 -18.91 -45.00
C TYR A 12 -0.12 -17.87 -44.37
N MET A 13 -0.41 -18.01 -43.07
CA MET A 13 -1.01 -16.92 -42.28
C MET A 13 0.12 -16.09 -41.65
N LEU A 14 0.19 -14.79 -41.95
CA LEU A 14 1.11 -13.91 -41.25
C LEU A 14 0.62 -13.72 -39.82
N PRO A 15 1.48 -13.90 -38.80
CA PRO A 15 1.09 -13.55 -37.44
C PRO A 15 0.82 -12.05 -37.38
N SER A 16 -0.26 -11.65 -36.70
CA SER A 16 -0.55 -10.23 -36.46
C SER A 16 0.66 -9.57 -35.82
N SER A 17 1.24 -8.56 -36.49
CA SER A 17 2.28 -7.71 -35.90
C SER A 17 1.70 -6.75 -34.85
N PHE A 18 0.38 -6.52 -34.88
CA PHE A 18 -0.33 -5.79 -33.85
C PHE A 18 -0.42 -6.63 -32.58
N GLY A 19 0.21 -6.15 -31.50
CA GLY A 19 0.18 -6.78 -30.18
C GLY A 19 1.35 -7.72 -29.88
N GLN A 20 2.24 -8.00 -30.85
CA GLN A 20 3.54 -8.58 -30.50
C GLN A 20 4.35 -7.54 -29.74
N ARG A 21 4.92 -7.95 -28.61
CA ARG A 21 5.65 -7.07 -27.69
C ARG A 21 6.91 -6.53 -28.36
N GLY A 22 6.74 -5.45 -29.12
CA GLY A 22 7.83 -4.63 -29.64
C GLY A 22 8.64 -4.02 -28.49
N PRO A 23 9.81 -3.43 -28.79
CA PRO A 23 10.67 -2.86 -27.76
C PRO A 23 9.91 -1.80 -26.95
N GLN A 24 9.84 -2.00 -25.63
CA GLN A 24 9.16 -1.10 -24.71
C GLN A 24 10.16 -0.11 -24.11
N TYR A 25 10.07 1.14 -24.53
CA TYR A 25 10.86 2.23 -23.96
C TYR A 25 10.07 2.95 -22.87
N SER A 26 10.76 3.36 -21.81
CA SER A 26 10.19 4.20 -20.76
C SER A 26 11.12 5.37 -20.49
N PHE A 27 10.57 6.58 -20.39
CA PHE A 27 11.32 7.76 -19.97
C PHE A 27 11.22 7.90 -18.45
N GLY A 28 12.35 8.14 -17.79
CA GLY A 28 12.42 8.28 -16.33
C GLY A 28 12.57 6.96 -15.57
N ARG A 29 12.84 7.07 -14.26
CA ARG A 29 13.05 5.92 -13.37
C ARG A 29 11.72 5.20 -13.10
N ARG A 30 11.67 3.89 -13.36
CA ARG A 30 10.54 3.05 -12.94
C ARG A 30 10.53 3.02 -11.42
N ILE A 31 9.53 3.67 -10.81
CA ILE A 31 9.34 3.65 -9.37
C ILE A 31 8.60 2.37 -9.04
N ASP A 32 9.27 1.42 -8.39
CA ASP A 32 8.60 0.26 -7.82
C ASP A 32 7.51 0.77 -6.87
N ARG A 33 6.24 0.62 -7.27
CA ARG A 33 5.07 0.97 -6.45
C ARG A 33 4.95 0.13 -5.17
N LYS A 34 5.93 -0.74 -4.89
CA LYS A 34 5.88 -1.77 -3.85
C LYS A 34 6.05 -1.25 -2.42
N ARG A 35 6.21 0.06 -2.18
CA ARG A 35 6.48 0.51 -0.80
C ARG A 35 6.10 1.96 -0.47
N PHE A 36 4.84 2.32 -0.68
CA PHE A 36 4.26 3.50 -0.03
C PHE A 36 3.07 3.18 0.87
N GLU A 37 2.95 1.94 1.36
CA GLU A 37 2.24 1.69 2.61
C GLU A 37 3.13 2.19 3.75
N LYS A 38 3.13 3.52 3.95
CA LYS A 38 3.70 4.09 5.16
C LYS A 38 2.93 3.48 6.34
N PRO A 39 3.59 3.04 7.43
CA PRO A 39 2.94 2.56 8.65
C PRO A 39 2.40 3.75 9.45
N GLY A 40 1.56 4.57 8.81
CA GLY A 40 0.93 5.73 9.39
C GLY A 40 -0.57 5.67 9.17
N PRO A 41 -1.39 6.20 10.08
CA PRO A 41 -2.82 6.33 9.85
C PRO A 41 -3.05 7.04 8.51
N GLY A 42 -3.94 6.47 7.69
CA GLY A 42 -4.34 7.09 6.43
C GLY A 42 -4.92 8.49 6.63
N PRO A 43 -5.10 9.28 5.56
CA PRO A 43 -5.53 10.68 5.64
C PRO A 43 -6.86 10.90 6.38
N ALA A 44 -7.69 9.86 6.56
CA ALA A 44 -8.94 9.89 7.32
C ALA A 44 -8.91 9.10 8.64
N ALA A 45 -7.78 8.52 9.03
CA ALA A 45 -7.66 7.72 10.26
C ALA A 45 -7.34 8.55 11.51
N TYR A 46 -7.09 9.86 11.35
CA TYR A 46 -6.95 10.78 12.47
C TYR A 46 -8.33 11.16 13.01
N ARG A 47 -8.60 10.85 14.28
CA ARG A 47 -9.79 11.34 15.00
C ARG A 47 -9.54 12.78 15.47
N ILE A 48 -10.12 13.75 14.77
CA ILE A 48 -9.98 15.19 15.04
C ILE A 48 -11.03 15.69 16.04
N ASP A 49 -12.05 14.87 16.34
CA ASP A 49 -13.19 15.23 17.21
C ASP A 49 -12.79 15.76 18.59
N LYS A 50 -11.60 15.38 19.06
CA LYS A 50 -11.06 15.75 20.37
C LYS A 50 -9.83 16.68 20.31
N VAL A 51 -9.54 17.31 19.17
CA VAL A 51 -8.33 18.14 19.01
C VAL A 51 -8.68 19.48 18.35
N THR A 52 -8.35 20.58 19.03
CA THR A 52 -8.44 21.95 18.53
C THR A 52 -7.04 22.50 18.23
N ARG A 53 -6.95 23.68 17.59
CA ARG A 53 -5.68 24.40 17.34
C ARG A 53 -4.79 24.52 18.58
N TYR A 54 -5.39 24.56 19.77
CA TYR A 54 -4.70 24.80 21.03
C TYR A 54 -4.45 23.51 21.85
N GLY A 55 -4.84 22.34 21.35
CA GLY A 55 -4.65 21.06 22.05
C GLY A 55 -5.93 20.23 22.13
N LYS A 56 -5.93 19.22 23.00
CA LYS A 56 -7.08 18.32 23.19
C LYS A 56 -8.29 19.12 23.68
N SER A 57 -9.45 18.96 23.05
CA SER A 57 -10.71 19.56 23.49
C SER A 57 -11.40 18.78 24.62
N ASP A 58 -10.65 17.96 25.37
CA ASP A 58 -11.19 17.43 26.62
C ASP A 58 -11.61 18.61 27.48
N GLY A 59 -12.88 18.60 27.89
CA GLY A 59 -13.42 19.60 28.80
C GLY A 59 -12.62 19.65 30.10
N GLN A 60 -12.86 20.68 30.89
CA GLN A 60 -12.21 20.83 32.19
C GLN A 60 -12.47 19.59 33.05
N HIS A 61 -11.42 18.81 33.33
CA HIS A 61 -11.53 17.67 34.21
C HIS A 61 -11.32 18.17 35.64
N PHE A 62 -12.38 18.19 36.44
CA PHE A 62 -12.32 18.49 37.87
C PHE A 62 -12.38 17.20 38.66
N SER A 63 -11.51 17.03 39.65
CA SER A 63 -11.64 15.95 40.63
C SER A 63 -11.96 16.56 41.98
N MET A 64 -12.99 16.05 42.65
CA MET A 64 -13.28 16.41 44.04
C MET A 64 -12.28 15.77 45.04
N LEU A 65 -11.44 14.84 44.56
CA LEU A 65 -10.45 14.10 45.33
C LEU A 65 -9.07 14.16 44.67
N GLU A 66 -8.03 13.83 45.44
CA GLU A 66 -6.64 13.80 44.98
C GLU A 66 -6.43 12.81 43.83
N ARG A 67 -5.70 13.24 42.80
CA ARG A 67 -5.32 12.38 41.67
C ARG A 67 -4.08 11.58 42.06
N LEU A 68 -4.28 10.36 42.53
CA LEU A 68 -3.17 9.44 42.74
C LEU A 68 -2.48 9.14 41.40
N PRO A 69 -1.14 9.20 41.34
CA PRO A 69 -0.42 8.79 40.15
C PRO A 69 -0.76 7.33 39.82
N LEU A 70 -1.02 7.04 38.55
CA LEU A 70 -1.30 5.70 38.06
C LEU A 70 -0.14 4.78 38.47
N ARG A 71 -0.33 4.00 39.54
CA ARG A 71 0.64 2.99 39.97
C ARG A 71 0.70 1.94 38.88
N LYS A 72 1.84 1.88 38.17
CA LYS A 72 2.10 0.79 37.23
C LYS A 72 2.00 -0.53 38.01
N PRO A 73 1.25 -1.53 37.53
CA PRO A 73 1.16 -2.81 38.22
C PRO A 73 2.56 -3.42 38.33
N MET A 74 2.85 -4.03 39.48
CA MET A 74 4.14 -4.70 39.67
C MET A 74 4.28 -5.82 38.64
N PRO A 75 5.44 -5.96 37.96
CA PRO A 75 5.63 -7.03 37.01
C PRO A 75 5.54 -8.37 37.73
N ILE A 76 4.66 -9.25 37.24
CA ILE A 76 4.54 -10.62 37.70
C ILE A 76 5.87 -11.33 37.41
N ARG A 77 6.63 -11.66 38.46
CA ARG A 77 7.80 -12.54 38.31
C ARG A 77 7.30 -13.98 38.25
N TYR A 78 7.48 -14.61 37.10
CA TYR A 78 7.39 -16.06 36.99
C TYR A 78 8.67 -16.65 37.58
N GLN A 79 8.51 -17.53 38.58
CA GLN A 79 9.56 -18.41 39.12
C GLN A 79 9.61 -19.68 38.28
#